data_AF-A0A969ENQ4-F1
#
_entry.id   AF-A0A969ENQ4-F1
#
_cell.length_a   1.000
_cell.length_b   1.000
_cell.length_c   1.000
_cell.angle_alpha   90.00
_cell.angle_beta   90.00
_cell.angle_gamma   90.00
#
_symmetry.space_group_name_H-M   'P 1'
#
loop_
_entity.id
_entity.type
_entity.pdbx_description
1 polymer ?
#
loop_
_entity_poly.entity_id
_entity_poly.type
_entity_poly.pdbx_seq_one_letter_code
_entity_poly.pdbx_strand_id
1 'polypeptide(L)'
;MLGVFVSLDLLVFFVFYEIGLVPMFFLINQWGSEKGEREIWGGMKVSARLYASFKFMIYTMGASLGLLLAIQMIGAVSGTFGLAGAIRFLGISG
;
A
#
# COMPACT_ATOMS: atom_id res chain seq x y z
N MET A 1 0.46 -11.96 -2.79
CA MET A 1 1.62 -11.45 -3.55
C MET A 1 1.53 -11.75 -5.03
N LEU A 2 1.25 -12.98 -5.48
CA LEU A 2 1.09 -13.27 -6.92
C LEU A 2 0.05 -12.39 -7.64
N GLY A 3 -1.06 -12.03 -6.97
CA GLY A 3 -2.09 -11.16 -7.56
C GLY A 3 -1.58 -9.80 -8.03
N VAL A 4 -0.60 -9.21 -7.33
CA VAL A 4 0.01 -7.92 -7.69
C VAL A 4 0.79 -8.01 -9.02
N PHE A 5 1.36 -9.17 -9.32
CA PHE A 5 2.14 -9.39 -10.55
C PHE A 5 1.28 -9.77 -11.76
N VAL A 6 0.06 -10.27 -11.53
CA VAL A 6 -0.85 -10.76 -12.59
C VAL A 6 -1.89 -9.70 -12.98
N SER A 7 -2.14 -8.70 -12.14
CA SER A 7 -3.11 -7.63 -12.41
C SER A 7 -2.68 -6.72 -13.57
N LEU A 8 -3.37 -6.84 -14.71
CA LEU A 8 -3.26 -5.95 -15.87
C LEU A 8 -4.15 -4.70 -15.77
N ASP A 9 -5.07 -4.65 -14.80
CA ASP A 9 -5.90 -3.48 -14.53
C ASP A 9 -5.37 -2.78 -13.26
N LEU A 10 -5.23 -1.45 -13.34
CA LEU A 10 -4.66 -0.63 -12.28
C LEU A 10 -5.52 -0.63 -11.01
N LEU A 11 -6.85 -0.73 -11.12
CA LEU A 11 -7.74 -0.82 -9.96
C LEU A 11 -7.64 -2.19 -9.29
N VAL A 12 -7.56 -3.25 -10.09
CA VAL A 12 -7.38 -4.62 -9.57
C VAL A 12 -6.00 -4.77 -8.91
N PHE A 13 -4.97 -4.14 -9.47
CA PHE A 13 -3.65 -4.03 -8.86
C PHE A 13 -3.71 -3.37 -7.48
N PHE A 14 -4.43 -2.25 -7.35
CA PHE A 14 -4.59 -1.55 -6.07
C PHE A 14 -5.25 -2.44 -5.00
N VAL A 15 -6.29 -3.19 -5.36
CA VAL A 15 -6.96 -4.11 -4.43
C VAL A 15 -6.01 -5.21 -3.97
N PHE A 16 -5.24 -5.83 -4.88
CA PHE A 16 -4.26 -6.84 -4.49
C PHE A 16 -3.11 -6.30 -3.64
N TYR A 17 -2.72 -5.05 -3.87
CA TYR A 17 -1.75 -4.34 -3.04
C TYR A 17 -2.28 -4.19 -1.60
N GLU A 18 -3.49 -3.68 -1.41
CA GLU A 18 -4.15 -3.52 -0.11
C GLU A 18 -4.28 -4.84 0.66
N ILE A 19 -4.72 -5.91 -0.02
CA ILE A 19 -4.84 -7.25 0.58
C ILE A 19 -3.48 -7.76 1.06
N GLY A 20 -2.38 -7.37 0.40
CA GLY A 20 -1.02 -7.67 0.82
C GLY A 20 -0.57 -6.95 2.10
N LEU A 21 -1.16 -5.79 2.41
CA LEU A 21 -0.80 -5.00 3.59
C LEU A 21 -1.36 -5.59 4.89
N VAL A 22 -2.55 -6.19 4.82
CA VAL A 22 -3.23 -6.83 5.96
C VAL A 22 -2.35 -7.87 6.66
N PRO A 23 -1.81 -8.90 5.99
CA PRO A 23 -0.94 -9.88 6.65
C PRO A 23 0.36 -9.26 7.18
N MET A 24 0.88 -8.21 6.51
CA MET A 24 2.10 -7.54 6.96
C MET A 24 1.88 -6.79 8.28
N PHE A 25 0.73 -6.12 8.44
CA PHE A 25 0.33 -5.50 9.70
C PHE A 25 0.25 -6.53 10.83
N PHE A 26 -0.40 -7.68 10.59
CA PHE A 26 -0.50 -8.75 11.59
C PHE A 26 0.85 -9.38 11.94
N LEU A 27 1.74 -9.58 10.97
CA LEU A 27 3.08 -10.11 11.20
C LEU A 27 3.92 -9.19 12.09
N ILE A 28 3.90 -7.89 11.84
CA ILE A 28 4.66 -6.91 12.66
C ILE A 28 4.07 -6.83 14.08
N ASN A 29 2.75 -6.97 14.20
CA ASN A 29 2.08 -6.92 15.50
C ASN A 29 2.34 -8.18 16.35
N GLN A 30 2.22 -9.37 15.75
CA GLN A 30 2.30 -10.64 16.47
C GLN A 30 3.73 -11.15 16.64
N TRP A 31 4.61 -10.94 15.65
CA TRP A 31 5.99 -11.42 15.63
C TRP A 31 7.04 -10.30 15.73
N GLY A 32 6.60 -9.06 15.95
CA GLY A 32 7.50 -7.95 16.20
C GLY A 32 8.27 -8.10 17.52
N SER A 33 9.48 -7.53 17.57
CA SER A 33 10.34 -7.56 18.76
C SER A 33 9.63 -6.98 20.00
N GLU A 34 9.52 -7.76 21.07
CA GLU A 34 9.00 -7.34 22.38
C GLU A 34 9.99 -6.48 23.17
N LYS A 35 11.26 -6.39 22.72
CA LYS A 35 12.31 -5.65 23.45
C LYS A 35 12.15 -4.14 23.25
N GLY A 36 11.40 -3.53 24.15
CA GLY A 36 11.36 -2.09 24.35
C GLY A 36 9.94 -1.56 24.60
N GLU A 37 9.78 -0.80 25.67
CA GLU A 37 8.66 0.12 25.81
C GLU A 37 9.02 1.41 25.07
N ARG A 38 8.16 1.85 24.14
CA ARG A 38 8.29 3.15 23.49
C ARG A 38 7.27 4.07 24.15
N GLU A 39 7.73 5.18 24.70
CA GLU A 39 6.83 6.23 25.16
C GLU A 39 6.28 6.98 23.94
N ILE A 40 4.96 7.00 23.84
CA ILE A 40 4.21 7.85 22.92
C ILE A 40 3.80 9.12 23.69
N TRP A 41 3.59 10.21 22.96
CA TRP A 41 3.24 11.54 23.45
C TRP A 41 2.32 11.51 24.69
N GLY A 42 2.76 12.13 25.79
CA GLY A 42 2.01 12.18 27.06
C GLY A 42 2.37 11.08 28.08
N GLY A 43 3.51 10.39 27.92
CA GLY A 43 3.97 9.36 28.86
C GLY A 43 3.27 8.00 28.70
N MET A 44 2.54 7.81 27.60
CA MET A 44 1.83 6.56 27.31
C MET A 44 2.83 5.53 26.79
N LYS A 45 3.17 4.54 27.63
CA LYS A 45 4.09 3.46 27.25
C LYS A 45 3.38 2.43 26.41
N VAL A 46 3.90 2.19 25.21
CA VAL A 46 3.33 1.24 24.27
C VAL A 46 4.41 0.26 23.84
N SER A 47 4.03 -1.01 23.69
CA SER A 47 4.96 -2.04 23.24
C SER A 47 5.61 -1.63 21.90
N ALA A 48 6.92 -1.80 21.76
CA ALA A 48 7.65 -1.43 20.55
C ALA A 48 7.05 -2.04 19.27
N ARG A 49 6.50 -3.26 19.36
CA ARG A 49 5.77 -3.94 18.29
C ARG A 49 4.54 -3.17 17.81
N LEU A 50 3.76 -2.62 18.73
CA LEU A 50 2.53 -1.88 18.40
C LEU A 50 2.91 -0.53 17.78
N TYR A 51 3.92 0.16 18.34
CA TYR A 51 4.46 1.39 17.76
C TYR A 51 4.98 1.19 16.33
N ALA A 52 5.72 0.10 16.08
CA ALA A 52 6.22 -0.24 14.75
C ALA A 52 5.09 -0.57 13.76
N SER A 53 4.09 -1.36 14.20
CA SER A 53 2.93 -1.73 13.38
C SER A 53 2.08 -0.51 12.98
N PHE A 54 1.83 0.40 13.92
CA PHE A 54 1.10 1.64 13.64
C PHE A 54 1.86 2.56 12.67
N LYS A 55 3.17 2.71 12.88
CA LYS A 55 4.01 3.51 11.99
C LYS A 55 4.01 2.94 10.57
N PHE A 56 4.17 1.62 10.43
CA PHE A 56 4.03 0.93 9.16
C PHE A 56 2.65 1.19 8.54
N MET A 57 1.57 1.02 9.29
CA MET A 57 0.21 1.25 8.79
C MET A 57 0.01 2.68 8.27
N ILE A 58 0.43 3.70 9.02
CA ILE A 58 0.27 5.11 8.61
C ILE A 58 1.07 5.42 7.34
N TYR A 59 2.33 4.98 7.26
CA TYR A 59 3.13 5.22 6.05
C TYR A 59 2.54 4.51 4.83
N THR A 60 2.02 3.30 5.02
CA THR A 60 1.49 2.51 3.91
C THR A 60 0.09 2.96 3.50
N MET A 61 -0.74 3.42 4.43
CA MET A 61 -2.01 4.09 4.12
C MET A 61 -1.80 5.41 3.37
N GLY A 62 -0.79 6.20 3.74
CA GLY A 62 -0.42 7.41 3.01
C GLY A 62 0.00 7.08 1.56
N ALA A 63 0.83 6.05 1.40
CA ALA A 63 1.24 5.57 0.07
C ALA A 63 0.04 5.04 -0.74
N SER A 64 -0.89 4.31 -0.11
CA SER A 64 -2.12 3.79 -0.73
C SER A 64 -3.00 4.91 -1.29
N LEU A 65 -3.25 5.96 -0.52
CA LEU A 65 -3.98 7.15 -0.99
C LEU A 65 -3.28 7.81 -2.17
N GLY A 66 -1.95 7.97 -2.11
CA GLY A 66 -1.18 8.51 -3.22
C GLY A 66 -1.26 7.65 -4.48
N LEU A 67 -1.19 6.33 -4.33
CA LEU A 67 -1.33 5.38 -5.44
C LEU A 67 -2.74 5.41 -6.05
N LEU A 68 -3.80 5.48 -5.22
CA LEU A 68 -5.17 5.60 -5.69
C LEU A 68 -5.38 6.88 -6.50
N LEU A 69 -4.86 8.01 -6.03
CA LEU A 69 -4.91 9.29 -6.74
C LEU A 69 -4.16 9.21 -8.08
N ALA A 70 -3.00 8.58 -8.11
CA ALA A 70 -2.25 8.38 -9.35
C ALA A 70 -3.05 7.55 -10.36
N ILE A 71 -3.70 6.47 -9.93
CA ILE A 71 -4.53 5.61 -10.80
C ILE A 71 -5.75 6.37 -11.32
N GLN A 72 -6.41 7.18 -10.49
CA GLN A 72 -7.53 8.03 -10.95
C GLN A 72 -7.08 9.05 -11.99
N MET A 73 -5.93 9.69 -11.80
CA MET A 73 -5.37 10.64 -12.77
C MET A 73 -5.04 9.95 -14.09
N ILE A 74 -4.45 8.75 -14.06
CA ILE A 74 -4.17 7.97 -15.27
C ILE A 74 -5.46 7.55 -15.98
N GLY A 75 -6.49 7.14 -15.23
CA GLY A 75 -7.80 6.83 -15.79
C GLY A 75 -8.49 8.04 -16.42
N ALA A 76 -8.40 9.21 -15.78
CA ALA A 76 -8.96 10.46 -16.29
C ALA A 76 -8.27 10.93 -17.58
N VAL A 77 -6.96 10.70 -17.72
CA VAL A 77 -6.19 11.15 -18.89
C VAL A 77 -6.22 10.12 -20.04
N SER A 78 -6.08 8.83 -19.74
CA SER A 78 -6.02 7.77 -20.77
C SER A 78 -7.38 7.20 -21.16
N GLY A 79 -8.44 7.48 -20.38
CA GLY A 79 -9.79 6.94 -20.60
C GLY A 79 -9.92 5.44 -20.32
N THR A 80 -8.87 4.78 -19.82
CA THR A 80 -8.86 3.34 -19.51
C THR A 80 -8.10 3.07 -18.20
N PHE A 81 -8.48 2.03 -17.48
CA PHE A 81 -7.74 1.55 -16.29
C PHE A 81 -6.85 0.34 -16.61
N GLY A 82 -6.91 -0.17 -17.84
CA GLY A 82 -6.06 -1.25 -18.31
C GLY A 82 -4.66 -0.76 -18.64
N LEU A 83 -3.64 -1.47 -18.14
CA LEU A 83 -2.22 -1.16 -18.37
C LEU A 83 -1.89 -1.07 -19.86
N ALA A 84 -2.45 -1.97 -20.68
CA ALA A 84 -2.25 -1.96 -22.13
C ALA A 84 -2.83 -0.71 -22.81
N GLY A 85 -3.97 -0.21 -22.32
CA GLY A 85 -4.58 1.02 -22.82
C GLY A 85 -3.76 2.25 -22.45
N ALA A 86 -3.29 2.31 -21.20
CA ALA A 86 -2.41 3.38 -20.72
C ALA A 86 -1.07 3.41 -21.50
N ILE A 87 -0.46 2.25 -21.79
CA ILE A 87 0.79 2.17 -22.57
C ILE A 87 0.59 2.65 -24.02
N ARG A 88 -0.54 2.27 -24.64
CA ARG A 88 -0.88 2.74 -25.99
C ARG A 88 -1.09 4.25 -26.03
N PHE A 89 -1.77 4.81 -25.04
CA PHE A 89 -1.96 6.26 -24.90
C PHE A 89 -0.62 7.02 -24.80
N LEU A 90 0.36 6.45 -24.08
CA LEU A 90 1.69 7.05 -23.92
C LEU A 90 2.58 6.97 -25.17
N GLY A 91 2.12 6.33 -26.26
CA GLY A 91 2.91 6.18 -27.50
C GLY A 91 4.13 5.29 -27.36
N ILE A 92 4.18 4.46 -26.30
CA ILE A 92 5.32 3.58 -25.97
C ILE A 92 5.24 2.24 -26.73
N SER A 93 4.12 1.95 -27.42
CA SER A 93 3.96 0.77 -28.29
C SER A 93 4.20 1.16 -29.75
N GLY A 94 5.29 0.64 -30.33
CA GLY A 94 5.34 0.26 -31.74
C GLY A 94 4.59 -1.04 -31.99
#